data_AF-A0A7W1CN33-F1
#
_entry.id   AF-A0A7W1CN33-F1
#
_cell.length_a   1.000
_cell.length_b   1.000
_cell.length_c   1.000
_cell.angle_alpha   90.00
_cell.angle_beta   90.00
_cell.angle_gamma   90.00
#
_symmetry.space_group_name_H-M   'P 1'
#
loop_
_entity.id
_entity.type
_entity.pdbx_description
1 polymer ?
#
loop_
_entity_poly.entity_id
_entity_poly.type
_entity_poly.pdbx_seq_one_letter_code
_entity_poly.pdbx_strand_id
1 'polypeptide(L)'
;MVLISDFHAAPVDVLERGAPAWPFRSGRSDGPTLIDATGSVAALRRRACVAPAALADRSPTMGTRLVGATDVDGDLWWIPAAAVWSDATTAPIPQRPLPVGLATATSPQRAMVSGLSDRLGWEAVMEFERGTELPVIEDASGTIDVHRLVVLDGRVGHDIPTVLLLGDDVLRWGAGATWADAMNRALYGHDQGGDHDVELVTISRRLAAGGLAPAAVDLGTPALRRCGIIRSSVQLLTAIA
;
A
#
# COMPACT_ATOMS: atom_id res chain seq x y z
N MET A 1 5.90 36.02 -38.72
CA MET A 1 7.17 35.27 -38.80
C MET A 1 8.22 36.09 -38.10
N VAL A 2 8.52 35.75 -36.85
CA VAL A 2 9.56 36.39 -36.03
C VAL A 2 10.30 35.25 -35.34
N LEU A 3 11.58 35.10 -35.70
CA LEU A 3 12.56 34.27 -35.01
C LEU A 3 13.06 35.04 -33.80
N ILE A 4 12.98 34.44 -32.62
CA ILE A 4 13.82 34.80 -31.47
C ILE A 4 14.43 33.49 -30.95
N SER A 5 15.68 33.29 -31.33
CA SER A 5 16.64 32.42 -30.68
C SER A 5 17.14 33.07 -29.38
N ASP A 6 17.78 32.25 -28.55
CA ASP A 6 18.57 32.60 -27.35
C ASP A 6 17.86 32.42 -26.01
N PHE A 7 17.80 31.16 -25.55
CA PHE A 7 17.94 30.87 -24.13
C PHE A 7 19.35 30.30 -23.89
N HIS A 8 20.17 31.10 -23.23
CA HIS A 8 21.44 30.69 -22.64
C HIS A 8 21.25 29.47 -21.74
N ALA A 9 22.05 28.42 -22.01
CA ALA A 9 22.24 27.33 -21.09
C ALA A 9 22.95 27.85 -19.83
N ALA A 10 22.25 27.84 -18.70
CA ALA A 10 22.90 27.96 -17.40
C ALA A 10 23.62 26.63 -17.08
N PRO A 11 24.84 26.64 -16.53
CA PRO A 11 25.54 25.43 -16.12
C PRO A 11 24.82 24.84 -14.89
N VAL A 12 24.25 23.65 -15.05
CA VAL A 12 23.67 22.87 -13.95
C VAL A 12 24.81 22.11 -13.27
N ASP A 13 25.59 22.84 -12.47
CA ASP A 13 26.25 22.23 -11.31
C ASP A 13 25.36 22.46 -10.09
N VAL A 14 25.34 21.47 -9.19
CA VAL A 14 24.58 21.41 -7.92
C VAL A 14 23.18 20.77 -8.04
N LEU A 15 23.12 19.44 -7.93
CA LEU A 15 22.54 18.73 -6.77
C LEU A 15 22.50 17.21 -7.03
N GLU A 16 23.63 16.55 -6.78
CA GLU A 16 23.67 15.15 -6.35
C GLU A 16 23.04 15.01 -4.95
N ARG A 17 21.75 15.32 -4.80
CA ARG A 17 20.96 14.83 -3.68
C ARG A 17 20.10 13.72 -4.24
N GLY A 18 20.56 12.49 -4.05
CA GLY A 18 19.76 11.31 -4.29
C GLY A 18 18.40 11.50 -3.61
N ALA A 19 17.34 11.50 -4.41
CA ALA A 19 16.00 11.32 -3.88
C ALA A 19 16.02 10.05 -3.02
N PRO A 20 15.34 10.01 -1.86
CA PRO A 20 15.26 8.81 -1.05
C PRO A 20 14.53 7.73 -1.85
N ALA A 21 15.28 6.94 -2.61
CA ALA A 21 14.84 5.65 -3.08
C ALA A 21 14.67 4.76 -1.85
N TRP A 22 13.77 3.78 -1.93
CA TRP A 22 13.79 2.68 -0.97
C TRP A 22 15.23 2.12 -0.97
N PRO A 23 15.93 2.08 0.17
CA PRO A 23 17.25 1.50 0.18
C PRO A 23 17.06 0.01 -0.06
N PHE A 24 17.35 -0.44 -1.28
CA PHE A 24 17.70 -1.84 -1.52
C PHE A 24 18.97 -2.09 -0.70
N ARG A 25 18.82 -2.46 0.58
CA ARG A 25 19.95 -2.90 1.38
C ARG A 25 20.36 -4.26 0.84
N SER A 26 21.49 -4.32 0.15
CA SER A 26 22.20 -5.57 -0.12
C SER A 26 22.83 -6.08 1.19
N GLY A 27 21.99 -6.47 2.14
CA GLY A 27 22.36 -7.25 3.33
C GLY A 27 22.48 -8.73 2.99
N ARG A 28 23.38 -9.45 3.67
CA ARG A 28 23.76 -10.84 3.42
C ARG A 28 22.57 -11.81 3.31
N SER A 29 22.48 -12.41 2.12
CA SER A 29 21.80 -13.63 1.65
C SER A 29 21.03 -14.50 2.65
N ASP A 30 19.74 -14.24 2.75
CA ASP A 30 18.75 -15.29 2.48
C ASP A 30 18.07 -14.93 1.15
N GLY A 31 17.82 -15.93 0.31
CA GLY A 31 17.13 -15.70 -0.96
C GLY A 31 15.74 -15.08 -0.72
N PRO A 32 15.21 -14.26 -1.64
CA PRO A 32 13.91 -13.63 -1.46
C PRO A 32 12.79 -14.66 -1.24
N THR A 33 11.89 -14.38 -0.30
CA THR A 33 10.79 -15.29 0.06
C THR A 33 9.78 -15.34 -1.08
N LEU A 34 9.53 -16.54 -1.61
CA LEU A 34 8.53 -16.78 -2.65
C LEU A 34 7.20 -17.13 -2.01
N ILE A 35 6.16 -16.35 -2.29
CA ILE A 35 4.79 -16.64 -1.87
C ILE A 35 4.04 -17.34 -3.02
N ASP A 36 3.56 -18.55 -2.75
CA ASP A 36 2.92 -19.43 -3.72
C ASP A 36 1.39 -19.25 -3.85
N ALA A 37 0.80 -20.08 -4.70
CA ALA A 37 -0.58 -20.13 -5.15
C ALA A 37 -1.68 -20.07 -4.10
N THR A 38 -1.35 -20.58 -2.92
CA THR A 38 -2.33 -21.26 -2.08
C THR A 38 -2.42 -20.66 -0.69
N GLY A 39 -1.39 -19.94 -0.28
CA GLY A 39 -1.41 -18.82 0.67
C GLY A 39 -0.36 -17.85 0.15
N SER A 40 -0.56 -16.54 0.13
CA SER A 40 -0.40 -15.79 1.37
C SER A 40 -0.38 -14.29 1.04
N VAL A 41 -1.40 -13.79 0.34
CA VAL A 41 -1.78 -12.38 0.50
C VAL A 41 -3.04 -12.43 1.35
N ALA A 42 -2.99 -11.97 2.60
CA ALA A 42 -4.18 -11.93 3.45
C ALA A 42 -5.10 -10.81 3.00
N ALA A 43 -5.77 -11.07 1.90
CA ALA A 43 -7.20 -11.25 1.93
C ALA A 43 -7.49 -12.53 1.14
N LEU A 44 -7.80 -13.60 1.87
CA LEU A 44 -7.96 -14.95 1.33
C LEU A 44 -9.07 -15.01 0.25
N ARG A 45 -8.70 -15.02 -1.05
CA ARG A 45 -9.19 -15.99 -2.06
C ARG A 45 -8.19 -16.18 -3.24
N ARG A 46 -7.57 -17.36 -3.25
CA ARG A 46 -6.97 -18.18 -4.34
C ARG A 46 -6.51 -17.46 -5.62
N ARG A 47 -5.20 -17.33 -5.82
CA ARG A 47 -4.58 -17.21 -7.15
C ARG A 47 -3.31 -18.04 -7.21
N ALA A 48 -3.26 -18.98 -8.15
CA ALA A 48 -2.16 -19.92 -8.30
C ALA A 48 -0.80 -19.26 -8.65
N CYS A 49 0.29 -19.74 -8.06
CA CYS A 49 1.66 -19.23 -8.13
C CYS A 49 2.63 -20.39 -7.77
N VAL A 50 3.74 -20.59 -8.49
CA VAL A 50 4.82 -21.54 -8.15
C VAL A 50 6.19 -21.09 -8.72
N ALA A 51 7.21 -21.15 -7.85
CA ALA A 51 8.68 -21.33 -7.96
C ALA A 51 9.56 -20.41 -8.85
N PRO A 52 10.88 -20.26 -8.56
CA PRO A 52 11.66 -19.03 -8.82
C PRO A 52 12.63 -19.11 -10.01
N ALA A 53 12.71 -18.03 -10.79
CA ALA A 53 13.93 -17.56 -11.46
C ALA A 53 13.73 -16.18 -12.11
N ALA A 54 14.63 -15.25 -11.74
CA ALA A 54 14.95 -13.96 -12.38
C ALA A 54 13.96 -12.80 -12.22
N LEU A 55 14.48 -11.64 -11.79
CA LEU A 55 14.14 -10.33 -12.35
C LEU A 55 15.20 -9.24 -12.00
N ALA A 56 16.47 -9.55 -12.27
CA ALA A 56 17.27 -8.62 -13.09
C ALA A 56 16.97 -8.84 -14.59
N ASP A 57 16.37 -9.99 -14.95
CA ASP A 57 15.92 -10.30 -16.30
C ASP A 57 14.47 -10.77 -16.29
N ARG A 58 13.70 -10.22 -17.24
CA ARG A 58 12.31 -10.57 -17.53
C ARG A 58 12.21 -12.07 -17.77
N SER A 59 11.73 -12.84 -16.80
CA SER A 59 11.38 -14.25 -17.04
C SER A 59 10.08 -14.64 -16.33
N PRO A 60 9.08 -15.16 -17.07
CA PRO A 60 7.87 -15.72 -16.48
C PRO A 60 8.18 -17.07 -15.84
N THR A 61 7.77 -17.26 -14.59
CA THR A 61 7.74 -18.58 -13.97
C THR A 61 6.32 -19.12 -14.06
N MET A 62 6.16 -20.25 -14.76
CA MET A 62 4.86 -20.86 -15.09
C MET A 62 3.84 -19.91 -15.75
N GLY A 63 4.32 -18.97 -16.58
CA GLY A 63 3.45 -17.98 -17.23
C GLY A 63 2.92 -16.88 -16.31
N THR A 64 3.27 -16.88 -15.02
CA THR A 64 2.88 -15.84 -14.06
C THR A 64 4.03 -14.85 -13.90
N ARG A 65 3.72 -13.56 -14.06
CA ARG A 65 4.66 -12.48 -13.85
C ARG A 65 4.75 -12.14 -12.36
N LEU A 66 5.96 -12.05 -11.83
CA LEU A 66 6.24 -11.65 -10.45
C LEU A 66 6.80 -10.23 -10.39
N VAL A 67 6.72 -9.62 -9.21
CA VAL A 67 7.30 -8.32 -8.88
C VAL A 67 7.88 -8.34 -7.47
N GLY A 68 8.96 -7.61 -7.26
CA GLY A 68 9.56 -7.44 -5.94
C GLY A 68 8.76 -6.45 -5.10
N ALA A 69 8.43 -6.85 -3.87
CA ALA A 69 7.87 -6.01 -2.83
C ALA A 69 8.84 -5.96 -1.65
N THR A 70 8.92 -4.83 -0.96
CA THR A 70 9.77 -4.68 0.23
C THR A 70 8.89 -4.44 1.45
N ASP A 71 9.12 -5.18 2.51
CA ASP A 71 8.42 -4.96 3.77
C ASP A 71 9.03 -3.82 4.60
N VAL A 72 8.60 -3.71 5.85
CA VAL A 72 9.03 -2.64 6.77
C VAL A 72 10.44 -2.84 7.32
N ASP A 73 10.92 -4.08 7.35
CA ASP A 73 12.27 -4.42 7.81
C ASP A 73 13.29 -4.33 6.65
N GLY A 74 12.79 -4.19 5.43
CA GLY A 74 13.60 -4.07 4.22
C GLY A 74 13.78 -5.39 3.48
N ASP A 75 13.10 -6.45 3.92
CA ASP A 75 13.20 -7.76 3.29
C ASP A 75 12.45 -7.78 1.96
N LEU A 76 13.00 -8.52 1.01
CA LEU A 76 12.48 -8.62 -0.35
C LEU A 76 11.58 -9.84 -0.50
N TRP A 77 10.36 -9.59 -0.99
CA TRP A 77 9.33 -10.58 -1.26
C TRP A 77 9.03 -10.63 -2.76
N TRP A 78 8.83 -11.82 -3.31
CA TRP A 78 8.28 -11.96 -4.67
C TRP A 78 6.79 -12.23 -4.62
N ILE A 79 6.02 -11.33 -5.21
CA ILE A 79 4.55 -11.43 -5.26
C ILE A 79 4.06 -11.43 -6.71
N PRO A 80 2.85 -11.97 -6.98
CA PRO A 80 2.25 -11.91 -8.30
C PRO A 80 2.05 -10.45 -8.76
N ALA A 81 2.50 -10.11 -9.97
CA ALA A 81 2.26 -8.79 -10.55
C ALA A 81 0.75 -8.50 -10.70
N ALA A 82 -0.10 -9.53 -10.80
CA ALA A 82 -1.55 -9.37 -10.81
C ALA A 82 -2.15 -8.92 -9.46
N ALA A 83 -1.37 -8.91 -8.38
CA ALA A 83 -1.75 -8.27 -7.11
C ALA A 83 -1.55 -6.75 -7.14
N VAL A 84 -0.76 -6.25 -8.09
CA VAL A 84 -0.36 -4.84 -8.19
C VAL A 84 -0.96 -4.17 -9.43
N TRP A 85 -1.02 -4.88 -10.56
CA TRP A 85 -1.55 -4.36 -11.83
C TRP A 85 -2.70 -5.22 -12.36
N SER A 86 -3.76 -4.53 -12.81
CA SER A 86 -4.94 -5.15 -13.44
C SER A 86 -4.63 -5.82 -14.78
N ASP A 87 -3.61 -5.36 -15.49
CA ASP A 87 -3.22 -5.82 -16.82
C ASP A 87 -1.95 -6.68 -16.83
N ALA A 88 -1.53 -7.16 -15.66
CA ALA A 88 -0.30 -7.92 -15.47
C ALA A 88 -0.21 -9.19 -16.32
N THR A 89 -1.34 -9.84 -16.60
CA THR A 89 -1.43 -11.09 -17.34
C THR A 89 -1.48 -10.90 -18.86
N THR A 90 -1.93 -9.73 -19.32
CA THR A 90 -2.19 -9.46 -20.74
C THR A 90 -1.17 -8.52 -21.38
N ALA A 91 -0.58 -7.61 -20.59
CA ALA A 91 0.34 -6.60 -21.10
C ALA A 91 1.79 -7.09 -21.07
N PRO A 92 2.62 -6.80 -22.10
CA PRO A 92 4.05 -7.11 -22.07
C PRO A 92 4.79 -6.33 -20.97
N ILE A 93 4.32 -5.11 -20.66
CA ILE A 93 4.75 -4.30 -19.52
C ILE A 93 3.46 -3.76 -18.87
N PRO A 94 3.15 -4.12 -17.60
CA PRO A 94 1.90 -3.69 -16.97
C PRO A 94 1.94 -2.20 -16.68
N GLN A 95 0.81 -1.52 -16.87
CA GLN A 95 0.74 -0.05 -16.73
C GLN A 95 -0.44 0.44 -15.91
N ARG A 96 -1.38 -0.44 -15.53
CA ARG A 96 -2.60 -0.07 -14.81
C ARG A 96 -2.60 -0.64 -13.40
N PRO A 97 -1.94 0.03 -12.44
CA PRO A 97 -1.98 -0.36 -11.04
C PRO A 97 -3.42 -0.48 -10.55
N LEU A 98 -3.68 -1.45 -9.69
CA LEU A 98 -4.92 -1.51 -8.95
C LEU A 98 -5.02 -0.29 -8.03
N PRO A 99 -6.21 0.31 -7.87
CA PRO A 99 -6.38 1.46 -6.99
C PRO A 99 -6.21 1.08 -5.52
N VAL A 100 -6.55 -0.17 -5.16
CA VAL A 100 -6.49 -0.67 -3.79
C VAL A 100 -5.05 -0.78 -3.29
N GLY A 101 -4.78 -0.15 -2.16
CA GLY A 101 -3.46 -0.06 -1.55
C GLY A 101 -2.48 0.84 -2.33
N LEU A 102 -2.96 1.55 -3.35
CA LEU A 102 -2.14 2.50 -4.10
C LEU A 102 -2.02 3.81 -3.33
N ALA A 103 -0.79 4.23 -3.07
CA ALA A 103 -0.52 5.46 -2.35
C ALA A 103 0.55 6.30 -3.05
N THR A 104 0.42 7.60 -2.88
CA THR A 104 1.47 8.58 -3.22
C THR A 104 1.78 9.44 -2.01
N ALA A 105 3.05 9.63 -1.70
CA ALA A 105 3.48 10.48 -0.60
C ALA A 105 4.88 11.06 -0.85
N THR A 106 5.34 11.92 0.05
CA THR A 106 6.69 12.49 0.01
C THR A 106 7.73 11.67 0.77
N SER A 107 7.30 10.60 1.48
CA SER A 107 8.20 9.65 2.14
C SER A 107 7.72 8.20 1.96
N PRO A 108 8.65 7.23 1.97
CA PRO A 108 8.36 5.80 1.99
C PRO A 108 7.30 5.39 3.02
N GLN A 109 7.48 5.80 4.26
CA GLN A 109 6.65 5.36 5.38
C GLN A 109 5.25 5.95 5.31
N ARG A 110 5.11 7.20 4.86
CA ARG A 110 3.80 7.79 4.61
C ARG A 110 3.08 7.09 3.46
N ALA A 111 3.79 6.74 2.38
CA ALA A 111 3.19 5.97 1.29
C ALA A 111 2.73 4.58 1.78
N MET A 112 3.53 3.92 2.62
CA MET A 112 3.18 2.62 3.22
C MET A 112 1.95 2.73 4.13
N VAL A 113 1.93 3.67 5.08
CA VAL A 113 0.79 3.86 6.00
C VAL A 113 -0.48 4.23 5.25
N SER A 114 -0.39 5.13 4.26
CA SER A 114 -1.56 5.48 3.44
C SER A 114 -2.07 4.29 2.64
N GLY A 115 -1.18 3.53 2.02
CA GLY A 115 -1.55 2.33 1.26
C GLY A 115 -2.11 1.22 2.16
N LEU A 116 -1.60 1.05 3.39
CA LEU A 116 -2.18 0.11 4.36
C LEU A 116 -3.58 0.53 4.78
N SER A 117 -3.76 1.81 5.10
CA SER A 117 -5.05 2.36 5.48
C SER A 117 -6.08 2.18 4.38
N ASP A 118 -5.70 2.46 3.13
CA ASP A 118 -6.55 2.20 1.97
C ASP A 118 -6.85 0.71 1.80
N ARG A 119 -5.83 -0.14 1.88
CA ARG A 119 -5.98 -1.59 1.70
C ARG A 119 -6.92 -2.20 2.73
N LEU A 120 -6.70 -1.93 4.01
CA LEU A 120 -7.49 -2.48 5.12
C LEU A 120 -8.93 -1.97 5.07
N GLY A 121 -9.12 -0.68 4.77
CA GLY A 121 -10.46 -0.12 4.62
C GLY A 121 -11.21 -0.71 3.42
N TRP A 122 -10.54 -0.96 2.29
CA TRP A 122 -11.14 -1.65 1.15
C TRP A 122 -11.58 -3.08 1.51
N GLU A 123 -10.81 -3.82 2.30
CA GLU A 123 -11.24 -5.16 2.76
C GLU A 123 -12.51 -5.08 3.63
N ALA A 124 -12.61 -4.07 4.50
CA ALA A 124 -13.81 -3.81 5.28
C ALA A 124 -15.03 -3.50 4.39
N VAL A 125 -14.85 -2.66 3.35
CA VAL A 125 -15.89 -2.39 2.35
C VAL A 125 -16.35 -3.69 1.69
N MET A 126 -15.40 -4.51 1.22
CA MET A 126 -15.71 -5.75 0.54
C MET A 126 -16.46 -6.75 1.41
N GLU A 127 -16.14 -6.86 2.70
CA GLU A 127 -16.89 -7.70 3.63
C GLU A 127 -18.31 -7.17 3.87
N PHE A 128 -18.45 -5.86 4.07
CA PHE A 128 -19.76 -5.23 4.22
C PHE A 128 -20.64 -5.44 2.98
N GLU A 129 -20.10 -5.23 1.78
CA GLU A 129 -20.83 -5.47 0.52
C GLU A 129 -21.22 -6.93 0.30
N ARG A 130 -20.51 -7.89 0.90
CA ARG A 130 -20.85 -9.32 0.89
C ARG A 130 -21.97 -9.67 1.88
N GLY A 131 -22.41 -8.72 2.70
CA GLY A 131 -23.43 -8.92 3.72
C GLY A 131 -22.89 -9.33 5.08
N THR A 132 -21.58 -9.22 5.32
CA THR A 132 -21.01 -9.39 6.66
C THR A 132 -21.46 -8.23 7.53
N GLU A 133 -22.04 -8.53 8.69
CA GLU A 133 -22.46 -7.51 9.66
C GLU A 133 -21.24 -6.97 10.41
N LEU A 134 -20.89 -5.71 10.13
CA LEU A 134 -19.83 -5.00 10.83
C LEU A 134 -20.39 -4.28 12.08
N PRO A 135 -19.73 -4.35 13.25
CA PRO A 135 -20.20 -3.69 14.46
C PRO A 135 -20.32 -2.17 14.29
N VAL A 136 -21.41 -1.58 14.78
CA VAL A 136 -21.56 -0.12 14.86
C VAL A 136 -20.75 0.42 16.03
N ILE A 137 -20.00 1.49 15.80
CA ILE A 137 -19.27 2.22 16.83
C ILE A 137 -20.13 3.39 17.27
N GLU A 138 -20.59 3.36 18.51
CA GLU A 138 -21.26 4.50 19.12
C GLU A 138 -20.23 5.58 19.45
N ASP A 139 -20.43 6.80 18.92
CA ASP A 139 -19.57 7.93 19.24
C ASP A 139 -19.80 8.35 20.70
N ALA A 140 -18.93 7.90 21.60
CA ALA A 140 -18.94 8.29 23.01
C ALA A 140 -18.65 9.79 23.22
N SER A 141 -18.11 10.49 22.22
CA SER A 141 -17.72 11.90 22.30
C SER A 141 -18.72 12.88 21.68
N GLY A 142 -19.74 12.40 20.97
CA GLY A 142 -20.80 13.20 20.35
C GLY A 142 -20.30 14.31 19.42
N THR A 143 -19.08 14.18 18.88
CA THR A 143 -18.39 15.23 18.12
C THR A 143 -18.57 15.06 16.62
N ILE A 144 -18.95 13.85 16.18
CA ILE A 144 -19.37 13.59 14.82
C ILE A 144 -20.87 13.89 14.76
N ASP A 145 -21.33 14.63 13.74
CA ASP A 145 -22.75 14.77 13.44
C ASP A 145 -23.29 13.40 12.95
N VAL A 146 -23.48 12.50 13.90
CA VAL A 146 -23.94 11.12 13.76
C VAL A 146 -25.37 11.03 13.20
N HIS A 147 -26.05 12.16 12.99
CA HIS A 147 -27.37 12.16 12.37
C HIS A 147 -27.35 11.84 10.86
N ARG A 148 -26.17 11.79 10.23
CA ARG A 148 -26.02 11.43 8.81
C ARG A 148 -24.92 10.41 8.50
N LEU A 149 -24.17 9.97 9.51
CA LEU A 149 -23.05 9.05 9.32
C LEU A 149 -23.15 7.88 10.30
N VAL A 150 -23.10 6.67 9.76
CA VAL A 150 -22.92 5.43 10.51
C VAL A 150 -21.43 5.10 10.51
N VAL A 151 -20.89 4.89 11.71
CA VAL A 151 -19.50 4.49 11.91
C VAL A 151 -19.47 2.99 12.19
N LEU A 152 -18.72 2.24 11.40
CA LEU A 152 -18.57 0.80 11.53
C LEU A 152 -17.12 0.44 11.87
N ASP A 153 -16.97 -0.60 12.68
CA ASP A 153 -15.69 -1.27 12.95
C ASP A 153 -15.32 -2.17 11.78
N GLY A 154 -14.34 -1.72 11.00
CA GLY A 154 -13.83 -2.41 9.82
C GLY A 154 -12.71 -3.40 10.10
N ARG A 155 -12.53 -3.87 11.34
CA ARG A 155 -11.53 -4.90 11.66
C ARG A 155 -11.92 -6.26 11.06
N VAL A 156 -11.30 -6.62 9.95
CA VAL A 156 -11.56 -7.87 9.24
C VAL A 156 -10.32 -8.76 9.29
N GLY A 157 -10.32 -9.75 10.19
CA GLY A 157 -9.24 -10.72 10.30
C GLY A 157 -7.90 -10.14 10.78
N HIS A 158 -7.92 -8.92 11.35
CA HIS A 158 -6.76 -8.23 11.91
C HIS A 158 -7.17 -7.31 13.07
N ASP A 159 -6.21 -6.98 13.95
CA ASP A 159 -6.45 -6.10 15.11
C ASP A 159 -6.09 -4.63 14.87
N ILE A 160 -5.90 -4.23 13.61
CA ILE A 160 -5.66 -2.82 13.26
C ILE A 160 -6.98 -2.04 13.33
N PRO A 161 -7.08 -0.95 14.12
CA PRO A 161 -8.21 -0.05 14.08
C PRO A 161 -8.49 0.40 12.65
N THR A 162 -9.67 0.03 12.16
CA THR A 162 -10.17 0.37 10.82
C THR A 162 -11.59 0.88 11.00
N VAL A 163 -11.85 2.06 10.45
CA VAL A 163 -13.16 2.71 10.48
C VAL A 163 -13.71 2.69 9.06
N LEU A 164 -14.98 2.31 8.95
CA LEU A 164 -15.79 2.51 7.75
C LEU A 164 -16.91 3.52 8.08
N LEU A 165 -17.00 4.58 7.30
CA LEU A 165 -18.02 5.62 7.41
C LEU A 165 -19.01 5.49 6.26
N LEU A 166 -20.29 5.37 6.61
CA LEU A 166 -21.40 5.30 5.69
C LEU A 166 -22.33 6.49 5.90
N GLY A 167 -22.69 7.20 4.84
CA GLY A 167 -23.77 8.18 4.81
C GLY A 167 -24.51 8.10 3.47
N ASP A 168 -25.55 8.90 3.30
CA ASP A 168 -26.45 8.85 2.13
C ASP A 168 -25.69 8.81 0.78
N ASP A 169 -24.64 9.62 0.65
CA ASP A 169 -23.78 9.70 -0.55
C ASP A 169 -22.29 9.52 -0.22
N VAL A 170 -21.97 8.94 0.95
CA VAL A 170 -20.59 8.89 1.47
C VAL A 170 -20.23 7.47 1.86
N LEU A 171 -19.19 6.93 1.20
CA LEU A 171 -18.47 5.74 1.63
C LEU A 171 -17.00 6.12 1.79
N ARG A 172 -16.51 6.13 3.03
CA ARG A 172 -15.11 6.44 3.35
C ARG A 172 -14.55 5.47 4.36
N TRP A 173 -13.23 5.34 4.38
CA TRP A 173 -12.56 4.46 5.31
C TRP A 173 -11.23 5.05 5.76
N GLY A 174 -10.73 4.54 6.86
CA GLY A 174 -9.38 4.81 7.32
C GLY A 174 -8.95 3.76 8.32
N ALA A 175 -7.70 3.30 8.22
CA ALA A 175 -7.07 2.50 9.25
C ALA A 175 -5.87 3.24 9.85
N GLY A 176 -5.51 2.92 11.10
CA GLY A 176 -4.39 3.54 11.78
C GLY A 176 -3.93 2.79 13.02
N ALA A 177 -2.84 3.28 13.65
CA ALA A 177 -2.34 2.70 14.88
C ALA A 177 -3.33 2.84 16.06
N THR A 178 -4.18 3.86 16.04
CA THR A 178 -5.24 4.07 17.03
C THR A 178 -6.60 4.29 16.36
N TRP A 179 -7.68 4.17 17.15
CA TRP A 179 -9.03 4.53 16.69
C TRP A 179 -9.14 6.00 16.26
N ALA A 180 -8.44 6.90 16.95
CA ALA A 180 -8.39 8.31 16.58
C ALA A 180 -7.73 8.51 15.21
N ASP A 181 -6.65 7.80 14.92
CA ASP A 181 -5.96 7.88 13.62
C ASP A 181 -6.85 7.32 12.50
N ALA A 182 -7.48 6.16 12.73
CA ALA A 182 -8.41 5.53 11.79
C ALA A 182 -9.60 6.45 11.48
N MET A 183 -10.21 7.04 12.51
CA MET A 183 -11.33 7.97 12.38
C MET A 183 -10.90 9.25 11.63
N ASN A 184 -9.79 9.87 12.02
CA ASN A 184 -9.27 11.06 11.35
C ASN A 184 -9.02 10.81 9.86
N ARG A 185 -8.46 9.64 9.51
CA ARG A 185 -8.27 9.27 8.10
C ARG A 185 -9.58 9.05 7.35
N ALA A 186 -10.55 8.40 7.98
CA ALA A 186 -11.86 8.21 7.36
C ALA A 186 -12.57 9.54 7.09
N LEU A 187 -12.44 10.52 7.99
CA LEU A 187 -13.05 11.85 7.85
C LEU A 187 -12.28 12.75 6.88
N TYR A 188 -10.95 12.80 6.98
CA TYR A 188 -10.12 13.85 6.38
C TYR A 188 -9.07 13.33 5.38
N GLY A 189 -8.92 12.02 5.21
CA GLY A 189 -7.85 11.43 4.40
C GLY A 189 -6.49 11.38 5.10
N HIS A 190 -5.45 11.01 4.34
CA HIS A 190 -4.12 10.66 4.87
C HIS A 190 -3.14 11.83 5.05
N ASP A 191 -3.62 13.07 5.00
CA ASP A 191 -2.76 14.27 4.97
C ASP A 191 -2.45 14.88 6.33
N GLN A 192 -2.99 14.30 7.41
CA GLN A 192 -2.79 14.82 8.76
C GLN A 192 -1.41 14.44 9.32
N GLY A 193 -0.78 15.40 10.01
CA GLY A 193 0.55 15.25 10.61
C GLY A 193 0.59 14.18 11.71
N GLY A 194 1.72 13.47 11.80
CA GLY A 194 1.96 12.41 12.77
C GLY A 194 3.32 11.77 12.53
N ASP A 195 3.84 11.03 13.52
CA ASP A 195 5.06 10.24 13.37
C ASP A 195 4.73 8.92 12.64
N HIS A 196 4.89 8.94 11.31
CA HIS A 196 4.54 7.81 10.45
C HIS A 196 5.49 6.62 10.62
N ASP A 197 6.70 6.84 11.16
CA ASP A 197 7.62 5.75 11.47
C ASP A 197 7.10 4.95 12.68
N VAL A 198 6.76 5.65 13.76
CA VAL A 198 6.19 5.03 14.97
C VAL A 198 4.87 4.33 14.68
N GLU A 199 4.03 4.96 13.86
CA GLU A 199 2.77 4.37 13.44
C GLU A 199 2.97 3.11 12.60
N LEU A 200 3.84 3.15 11.59
CA LEU A 200 4.09 2.01 10.73
C LEU A 200 4.64 0.82 11.52
N VAL A 201 5.54 1.06 12.46
CA VAL A 201 6.05 0.03 13.38
C VAL A 201 4.93 -0.56 14.24
N THR A 202 4.02 0.29 14.73
CA THR A 202 2.89 -0.13 15.57
C THR A 202 1.90 -1.00 14.79
N ILE A 203 1.52 -0.56 13.58
CA ILE A 203 0.63 -1.31 12.69
C ILE A 203 1.28 -2.64 12.30
N SER A 204 2.56 -2.62 11.88
CA SER A 204 3.29 -3.82 11.44
C SER A 204 3.40 -4.86 12.54
N ARG A 205 3.66 -4.44 13.79
CA ARG A 205 3.70 -5.36 14.94
C ARG A 205 2.36 -6.04 15.19
N ARG A 206 1.25 -5.31 15.08
CA ARG A 206 -0.09 -5.87 15.26
C ARG A 206 -0.49 -6.79 14.10
N LEU A 207 -0.14 -6.43 12.87
CA LEU A 207 -0.30 -7.31 11.71
C LEU A 207 0.49 -8.61 11.90
N ALA A 208 1.75 -8.52 12.34
CA ALA A 208 2.61 -9.68 12.56
C ALA A 208 2.05 -10.62 13.64
N ALA A 209 1.41 -10.09 14.69
CA ALA A 209 0.71 -10.89 15.70
C ALA A 209 -0.45 -11.72 15.10
N GLY A 210 -1.05 -11.24 14.01
CA GLY A 210 -2.04 -11.96 13.20
C GLY A 210 -1.44 -12.78 12.04
N GLY A 211 -0.10 -12.92 11.98
CA GLY A 211 0.60 -13.64 10.92
C GLY A 211 0.69 -12.87 9.59
N LEU A 212 0.50 -11.55 9.62
CA LEU A 212 0.50 -10.69 8.43
C LEU A 212 1.72 -9.76 8.39
N ALA A 213 2.23 -9.48 7.19
CA ALA A 213 3.33 -8.55 6.96
C ALA A 213 2.95 -7.55 5.86
N PRO A 214 3.04 -6.24 6.11
CA PRO A 214 2.84 -5.24 5.07
C PRO A 214 4.05 -5.14 4.13
N ALA A 215 3.82 -5.14 2.82
CA ALA A 215 4.89 -4.96 1.83
C ALA A 215 4.48 -3.99 0.73
N ALA A 216 5.44 -3.20 0.24
CA ALA A 216 5.24 -2.19 -0.80
C ALA A 216 6.01 -2.54 -2.08
N VAL A 217 5.34 -2.37 -3.21
CA VAL A 217 5.96 -2.33 -4.53
C VAL A 217 6.16 -0.88 -4.94
N ASP A 218 7.41 -0.48 -5.20
CA ASP A 218 7.73 0.84 -5.75
C ASP A 218 7.22 0.95 -7.19
N LEU A 219 6.29 1.88 -7.41
CA LEU A 219 5.72 2.23 -8.71
C LEU A 219 6.22 3.60 -9.19
N GLY A 220 7.25 4.13 -8.55
CA GLY A 220 7.87 5.40 -8.87
C GLY A 220 8.42 5.42 -10.29
N THR A 221 8.08 6.49 -11.01
CA THR A 221 8.72 6.81 -12.28
C THR A 221 9.86 7.79 -12.05
N PRO A 222 10.83 7.93 -12.98
CA PRO A 222 11.86 8.96 -12.88
C PRO A 222 11.28 10.37 -12.69
N ALA A 223 10.13 10.68 -13.31
CA ALA A 223 9.46 11.97 -13.15
C ALA A 223 8.95 12.17 -11.70
N LEU A 224 8.29 11.17 -11.12
CA LEU A 224 7.81 11.23 -9.73
C LEU A 224 8.97 11.38 -8.75
N ARG A 225 10.05 10.61 -8.94
CA ARG A 225 11.25 10.69 -8.09
C ARG A 225 11.91 12.08 -8.13
N ARG A 226 11.97 12.73 -9.30
CA ARG A 226 12.47 14.12 -9.42
C ARG A 226 11.60 15.12 -8.66
N CYS A 227 10.31 14.85 -8.52
CA CYS A 227 9.39 15.66 -7.72
C CYS A 227 9.41 15.29 -6.22
N GLY A 228 10.25 14.36 -5.78
CA GLY A 228 10.23 13.86 -4.41
C GLY A 228 8.96 13.09 -4.05
N ILE A 229 8.25 12.55 -5.05
CA ILE A 229 7.03 11.78 -4.87
C ILE A 229 7.36 10.30 -4.95
N ILE A 230 7.02 9.60 -3.87
CA ILE A 230 6.96 8.14 -3.80
C ILE A 230 5.57 7.71 -4.26
N ARG A 231 5.52 6.68 -5.09
CA ARG A 231 4.27 5.99 -5.45
C ARG A 231 4.48 4.52 -5.18
N SER A 232 3.62 3.93 -4.36
CA SER A 232 3.72 2.52 -3.99
C SER A 232 2.37 1.82 -4.07
N SER A 233 2.39 0.53 -4.36
CA SER A 233 1.25 -0.35 -4.11
C SER A 233 1.56 -1.21 -2.90
N VAL A 234 0.72 -1.11 -1.88
CA VAL A 234 0.88 -1.82 -0.62
C VAL A 234 -0.01 -3.06 -0.61
N GLN A 235 0.57 -4.18 -0.18
CA GLN A 235 -0.06 -5.48 -0.09
C GLN A 235 0.12 -6.04 1.33
N LEU A 236 -0.81 -6.90 1.75
CA LEU A 236 -0.73 -7.65 3.00
C LEU A 236 -0.29 -9.07 2.69
N LEU A 237 0.91 -9.43 3.08
CA LEU A 237 1.45 -10.78 2.92
C LEU A 237 1.09 -11.60 4.16
N THR A 238 0.95 -12.92 4.04
CA THR A 238 0.92 -13.79 5.23
C THR A 238 2.28 -14.42 5.40
N ALA A 239 2.82 -14.28 6.61
CA ALA A 239 4.04 -14.95 6.98
C ALA A 239 3.81 -16.46 6.85
N ILE A 240 4.70 -17.15 6.14
CA ILE A 240 4.71 -18.60 6.09
C ILE A 240 5.28 -19.05 7.45
N ALA A 241 4.49 -19.81 8.21
CA ALA A 241 4.92 -20.46 9.45
C ALA A 241 5.83 -21.65 9.17
#